data_AF-X1FAX3-F1
#
_entry.id   AF-X1FAX3-F1
#
_cell.length_a   1.000
_cell.length_b   1.000
_cell.length_c   1.000
_cell.angle_alpha   90.00
_cell.angle_beta   90.00
_cell.angle_gamma   90.00
#
_symmetry.space_group_name_H-M   'P 1'
#
loop_
_entity.id
_entity.type
_entity.pdbx_description
1 polymer ?
#
loop_
_entity_poly.entity_id
_entity_poly.type
_entity_poly.pdbx_seq_one_letter_code
_entity_poly.pdbx_strand_id
1 'polypeptide(L)'
;MPSELNITPLNYALGLADVIGELRRYALDNIRNSKIDDLNYILESMDDIYTQLFSLDYPSGLTQDLRHKIDVARSIIEKTRGDVSISLQMNDLKRCMERSLKSP
;
A
#
# COMPACT_ATOMS: atom_id res chain seq x y z
N MET A 1 7.69 -15.62 15.04
CA MET A 1 6.81 -16.37 14.10
C MET A 1 5.38 -16.39 14.66
N PRO A 2 4.31 -16.52 13.84
CA PRO A 2 2.91 -16.52 14.32
C PRO A 2 2.61 -17.56 15.43
N SER A 3 3.42 -18.61 15.50
CA SER A 3 3.44 -19.64 16.55
C SER A 3 3.80 -19.12 17.95
N GLU A 4 4.39 -17.93 18.08
CA GLU A 4 4.75 -17.31 19.36
C GLU A 4 3.63 -16.45 19.96
N LEU A 5 2.57 -16.16 19.19
CA LEU A 5 1.55 -15.16 19.55
C LEU A 5 0.16 -15.73 19.88
N ASN A 6 -0.07 -17.04 19.82
CA ASN A 6 -1.42 -17.63 19.96
C ASN A 6 -2.48 -17.02 19.00
N ILE A 7 -2.03 -16.42 17.89
CA ILE A 7 -2.90 -15.80 16.89
C ILE A 7 -3.12 -16.81 15.77
N THR A 8 -4.38 -17.06 15.40
CA THR A 8 -4.69 -17.89 14.25
C THR A 8 -4.12 -17.26 12.97
N PRO A 9 -3.62 -18.04 12.00
CA PRO A 9 -3.10 -17.49 10.74
C PRO A 9 -4.10 -16.55 10.03
N LEU A 10 -5.40 -16.81 10.21
CA LEU A 10 -6.49 -15.94 9.74
C LEU A 10 -6.47 -14.55 10.39
N ASN A 11 -6.32 -14.46 11.71
CA ASN A 11 -6.28 -13.20 12.43
C ASN A 11 -5.02 -12.39 12.10
N TYR A 12 -3.89 -13.07 11.85
CA TYR A 12 -2.67 -12.42 11.39
C TYR A 12 -2.86 -11.80 10.00
N ALA A 13 -3.44 -12.56 9.07
CA ALA A 13 -3.71 -12.06 7.73
C ALA A 13 -4.74 -10.93 7.69
N LEU A 14 -5.75 -10.98 8.56
CA LEU A 14 -6.69 -9.89 8.77
C LEU A 14 -5.99 -8.62 9.22
N GLY A 15 -5.14 -8.71 10.26
CA GLY A 15 -4.39 -7.56 10.76
C GLY A 15 -3.50 -6.93 9.69
N LEU A 16 -2.79 -7.74 8.91
CA LEU A 16 -1.96 -7.22 7.82
C LEU A 16 -2.78 -6.60 6.68
N ALA A 17 -3.94 -7.16 6.34
CA ALA A 17 -4.84 -6.57 5.35
C ALA A 17 -5.38 -5.21 5.80
N ASP A 18 -5.72 -5.07 7.09
CA ASP A 18 -6.15 -3.81 7.68
C ASP A 18 -5.03 -2.76 7.65
N VAL A 19 -3.78 -3.18 7.93
CA VAL A 19 -2.60 -2.28 7.80
C VAL A 19 -2.43 -1.78 6.37
N ILE A 20 -2.60 -2.63 5.35
CA ILE A 20 -2.54 -2.19 3.94
C ILE A 20 -3.63 -1.13 3.65
N GLY A 21 -4.84 -1.30 4.20
CA GLY A 21 -5.90 -0.31 4.10
C GLY A 21 -5.55 1.02 4.76
N GLU A 22 -4.94 0.99 5.94
CA GLU A 22 -4.47 2.17 6.66
C GLU A 22 -3.32 2.89 5.95
N LEU A 23 -2.39 2.14 5.35
CA LEU A 23 -1.32 2.69 4.51
C LEU A 23 -1.89 3.40 3.27
N ARG A 24 -2.91 2.82 2.62
CA ARG A 24 -3.63 3.52 1.54
C ARG A 24 -4.26 4.81 2.03
N ARG A 25 -4.93 4.80 3.18
CA ARG A 25 -5.53 6.01 3.77
C ARG A 25 -4.47 7.08 4.02
N TYR A 26 -3.34 6.70 4.60
CA TYR A 26 -2.21 7.57 4.86
C TYR A 26 -1.60 8.14 3.56
N ALA A 27 -1.47 7.34 2.50
CA ALA A 27 -1.01 7.82 1.19
C ALA A 27 -1.97 8.86 0.60
N LEU A 28 -3.28 8.58 0.62
CA LEU A 28 -4.29 9.51 0.11
C LEU A 28 -4.35 10.81 0.92
N ASP A 29 -4.20 10.74 2.24
CA ASP A 29 -4.13 11.92 3.10
C ASP A 29 -2.88 12.77 2.80
N ASN A 30 -1.73 12.16 2.50
CA ASN A 30 -0.53 12.88 2.08
C ASN A 30 -0.69 13.53 0.70
N ILE A 31 -1.25 12.81 -0.27
CA ILE A 31 -1.62 13.35 -1.58
C ILE A 31 -2.54 14.57 -1.42
N ARG A 32 -3.60 14.47 -0.60
CA ARG A 32 -4.54 15.58 -0.34
C ARG A 32 -3.83 16.80 0.23
N ASN A 33 -2.81 16.61 1.06
CA ASN A 33 -2.02 17.68 1.65
C ASN A 33 -0.83 18.13 0.79
N SER A 34 -0.72 17.68 -0.46
CA SER A 34 0.40 17.95 -1.37
C SER A 34 1.77 17.54 -0.83
N LYS A 35 1.82 16.58 0.10
CA LYS A 35 3.05 15.97 0.62
C LYS A 35 3.35 14.72 -0.19
N ILE A 36 4.40 14.76 -0.99
CA ILE A 36 4.71 13.69 -1.95
C ILE A 36 5.96 12.88 -1.60
N ASP A 37 6.79 13.37 -0.67
CA ASP A 37 8.11 12.80 -0.40
C ASP A 37 8.03 11.37 0.17
N ASP A 38 6.99 11.08 0.95
CA ASP A 38 6.82 9.79 1.63
C ASP A 38 6.04 8.75 0.81
N LEU A 39 5.46 9.11 -0.34
CA LEU A 39 4.50 8.26 -1.05
C LEU A 39 5.13 6.96 -1.59
N ASN A 40 6.37 7.02 -2.07
CA ASN A 40 7.08 5.83 -2.55
C ASN A 40 7.40 4.87 -1.40
N TYR A 41 7.84 5.39 -0.25
CA TYR A 41 8.12 4.59 0.94
C TYR A 41 6.86 3.88 1.46
N ILE A 42 5.71 4.54 1.39
CA ILE A 42 4.42 3.92 1.75
C ILE A 42 4.11 2.74 0.81
N LEU A 43 4.28 2.93 -0.50
CA LEU A 43 4.06 1.85 -1.48
C LEU A 43 4.99 0.66 -1.25
N GLU A 44 6.29 0.90 -1.03
CA GLU A 44 7.26 -0.14 -0.70
C GLU A 44 6.85 -0.91 0.57
N SER A 45 6.42 -0.19 1.62
CA SER A 45 5.93 -0.81 2.85
C SER A 45 4.69 -1.70 2.59
N MET A 46 3.78 -1.27 1.72
CA MET A 46 2.61 -2.09 1.34
C MET A 46 3.02 -3.36 0.58
N ASP A 47 3.98 -3.25 -0.35
CA ASP A 47 4.51 -4.37 -1.13
C ASP A 47 5.28 -5.38 -0.25
N ASP A 48 6.01 -4.90 0.76
CA ASP A 48 6.70 -5.75 1.75
C ASP A 48 5.70 -6.56 2.58
N ILE A 49 4.66 -5.91 3.10
CA ILE A 49 3.59 -6.58 3.85
C ILE A 49 2.89 -7.63 2.97
N TYR A 50 2.64 -7.29 1.71
CA TYR A 50 2.02 -8.19 0.75
C TYR A 50 2.89 -9.44 0.48
N THR A 51 4.20 -9.23 0.30
CA THR A 51 5.17 -10.33 0.13
C THR A 51 5.14 -11.26 1.34
N GLN A 52 5.17 -10.72 2.56
CA GLN A 52 5.08 -11.50 3.79
C GLN A 52 3.76 -12.29 3.90
N LEU A 53 2.63 -11.68 3.50
CA LEU A 53 1.32 -12.35 3.44
C LEU A 53 1.32 -13.54 2.48
N PHE A 54 1.97 -13.39 1.33
CA PHE A 54 2.03 -14.40 0.28
C PHE A 54 2.98 -15.56 0.61
N SER A 55 4.08 -15.28 1.31
CA SER A 55 5.09 -16.29 1.71
C SER A 55 4.67 -17.20 2.86
N LEU A 56 3.53 -16.94 3.51
CA LEU A 56 3.04 -17.78 4.59
C LEU A 56 2.41 -19.07 4.04
N ASP A 57 2.97 -20.22 4.41
CA ASP A 57 2.39 -21.53 4.10
C ASP A 57 1.16 -21.79 4.98
N TYR A 58 -0.03 -21.75 4.39
CA TYR A 58 -1.28 -21.95 5.11
C TYR A 58 -1.87 -23.37 4.92
N PRO A 59 -2.44 -23.99 5.97
CA PRO A 59 -3.11 -25.28 5.87
C PRO A 59 -4.26 -25.22 4.85
N SER A 60 -4.42 -26.26 4.02
CA SER A 60 -5.36 -26.32 2.90
C SER A 60 -6.78 -25.83 3.21
N GLY A 61 -7.31 -26.14 4.41
CA GLY A 61 -8.65 -25.72 4.86
C GLY A 61 -8.82 -24.22 5.14
N LEU A 62 -7.74 -23.45 5.35
CA LEU A 62 -7.78 -22.00 5.54
C LEU A 62 -7.54 -21.20 4.25
N THR A 63 -7.16 -21.87 3.16
CA THR A 63 -6.57 -21.19 1.99
C THR A 63 -7.57 -20.38 1.17
N GLN A 64 -8.86 -20.72 1.16
CA GLN A 64 -9.83 -20.06 0.27
C GLN A 64 -10.20 -18.65 0.72
N ASP A 65 -10.64 -18.48 1.98
CA ASP A 65 -10.99 -17.17 2.54
C ASP A 65 -9.79 -16.23 2.59
N LEU A 66 -8.61 -16.82 2.78
CA LEU A 66 -7.36 -16.11 2.86
C LEU A 66 -6.84 -15.64 1.50
N ARG A 67 -6.94 -16.47 0.46
CA ARG A 67 -6.65 -16.05 -0.93
C ARG A 67 -7.48 -14.85 -1.32
N HIS A 68 -8.78 -14.86 -1.01
CA HIS A 68 -9.65 -13.73 -1.33
C HIS A 68 -9.16 -12.43 -0.66
N LYS A 69 -8.73 -12.49 0.60
CA LYS A 69 -8.17 -11.33 1.32
C LYS A 69 -6.85 -10.84 0.73
N ILE A 70 -5.97 -11.77 0.37
CA ILE A 70 -4.69 -11.44 -0.30
C ILE A 70 -4.97 -10.75 -1.64
N ASP A 71 -5.95 -11.22 -2.41
CA ASP A 71 -6.34 -10.59 -3.67
C ASP A 71 -6.95 -9.20 -3.47
N VAL A 72 -7.74 -9.00 -2.42
CA VAL A 72 -8.24 -7.66 -2.04
C VAL A 72 -7.09 -6.73 -1.69
N ALA A 73 -6.14 -7.19 -0.87
CA ALA A 73 -4.94 -6.43 -0.51
C ALA A 73 -4.14 -6.02 -1.75
N ARG A 74 -3.93 -6.95 -2.69
CA ARG A 74 -3.28 -6.67 -3.98
C ARG A 74 -4.03 -5.60 -4.76
N SER A 75 -5.36 -5.68 -4.84
CA SER A 75 -6.18 -4.66 -5.54
C SER A 75 -6.02 -3.27 -4.92
N ILE A 76 -5.92 -3.19 -3.59
CA ILE A 76 -5.69 -1.92 -2.86
C ILE A 76 -4.32 -1.34 -3.19
N ILE A 77 -3.28 -2.18 -3.23
CA ILE A 77 -1.92 -1.76 -3.58
C ILE A 77 -1.87 -1.19 -4.99
N GLU A 78 -2.39 -1.92 -5.98
CA GLU A 78 -2.36 -1.48 -7.39
C GLU A 78 -3.11 -0.15 -7.60
N LYS A 79 -4.28 0.02 -6.96
CA LYS A 79 -5.01 1.29 -7.00
C LYS A 79 -4.19 2.42 -6.39
N THR A 80 -3.53 2.16 -5.25
CA THR A 80 -2.71 3.16 -4.54
C THR A 80 -1.50 3.55 -5.38
N ARG A 81 -0.86 2.60 -6.06
CA ARG A 81 0.23 2.85 -7.00
C ARG A 81 -0.21 3.78 -8.14
N GLY A 82 -1.40 3.56 -8.69
CA GLY A 82 -1.99 4.46 -9.69
C GLY A 82 -2.19 5.88 -9.16
N ASP A 83 -2.83 6.02 -8.00
CA ASP A 83 -3.10 7.33 -7.36
C ASP A 83 -1.80 8.11 -7.07
N VAL A 84 -0.79 7.44 -6.51
CA VAL A 84 0.53 8.01 -6.23
C VAL A 84 1.24 8.43 -7.51
N SER A 85 1.24 7.56 -8.53
CA SER A 85 1.90 7.85 -9.82
C SER A 85 1.34 9.11 -10.46
N ILE A 86 0.02 9.24 -10.51
CA ILE A 86 -0.65 10.45 -11.05
C ILE A 86 -0.25 11.69 -10.24
N SER A 87 -0.26 11.58 -8.91
CA SER A 87 0.05 12.70 -8.01
C SER A 87 1.49 13.19 -8.17
N LEU A 88 2.45 12.28 -8.35
CA LEU A 88 3.85 12.62 -8.60
C LEU A 88 4.02 13.33 -9.95
N GLN A 89 3.43 12.79 -11.02
CA GLN A 89 3.51 13.41 -12.35
C GLN A 89 2.86 14.81 -12.37
N MET A 90 1.73 14.99 -11.69
CA MET A 90 1.09 16.29 -11.53
C MET A 90 1.98 17.29 -10.78
N ASN A 91 2.69 16.84 -9.74
CA ASN A 91 3.62 17.68 -9.00
C ASN A 91 4.83 18.10 -9.86
N ASP A 92 5.39 17.17 -10.64
CA ASP A 92 6.48 17.46 -11.58
C ASP A 92 6.06 18.47 -12.65
N LEU A 93 4.85 18.31 -13.21
CA LEU A 93 4.28 19.26 -14.15
C LEU A 93 4.12 20.65 -13.52
N LYS A 94 3.56 20.72 -12.30
CA LYS A 94 3.42 21.98 -11.55
C LYS A 94 4.79 22.66 -11.37
N ARG A 95 5.82 21.92 -10.95
CA ARG A 95 7.19 22.44 -10.79
C ARG A 95 7.77 22.95 -12.10
N CYS A 96 7.52 22.25 -13.21
CA CYS A 96 7.96 22.69 -14.52
C CYS A 96 7.32 24.03 -14.92
N MET A 97 6.00 24.16 -14.74
CA MET A 97 5.27 25.41 -15.03
C MET A 97 5.76 26.57 -14.17
N GLU A 98 5.97 26.34 -12.87
CA GLU A 98 6.49 27.36 -11.95
C GLU A 98 7.90 27.84 -12.32
N ARG A 99 8.73 26.96 -12.91
CA ARG A 99 10.06 27.35 -13.42
C ARG A 99 9.94 28.18 -14.68
N SER A 100 9.11 27.78 -15.64
CA SER A 100 8.89 28.52 -16.89
C SER A 100 8.31 29.92 -16.66
N LEU A 101 7.46 30.09 -15.65
CA LEU A 101 6.91 31.40 -15.25
C LEU A 101 7.93 32.30 -14.55
N LYS A 102 9.05 31.75 -14.05
CA LYS A 102 10.12 32.49 -13.35
C LYS A 102 11.31 32.80 -14.25
N SER A 103 11.33 32.31 -15.49
CA SER A 103 12.32 32.71 -16.49
C SER A 103 11.92 34.05 -17.11
N PRO A 104 12.78 35.10 -17.05
CA PRO A 104 12.51 36.42 -17.64
C PRO A 104 12.44 36.41 -19.17
#